data_AF-A0A654DXW2-F1
#
_entry.id   AF-A0A654DXW2-F1
#
_cell.length_a   1.000
_cell.length_b   1.000
_cell.length_c   1.000
_cell.angle_alpha   90.00
_cell.angle_beta   90.00
_cell.angle_gamma   90.00
#
_symmetry.space_group_name_H-M   'P 1'
#
loop_
_entity.id
_entity.type
_entity.pdbx_description
1 polymer ?
#
loop_
_entity_poly.entity_id
_entity_poly.type
_entity_poly.pdbx_seq_one_letter_code
_entity_poly.pdbx_strand_id
1 'polypeptide(L)'
;MGFFRFERKDPNWCMIYKVVIFSFFIFGLVVCGFSQSTRDVNAPKPPSARYQSSKKAKKQFFLFRVFKKKDRQLTGAEEVAEFRKRIANTTRKKAKMEKKAAKPQYSDPLYFGHKKPPKKRPNGKKKFCKECGLTH
;
A
#
# COMPACT_ATOMS: atom_id res chain seq x y z
N MET A 1 22.16 16.03 -64.63
CA MET A 1 20.85 16.75 -64.57
C MET A 1 19.96 15.99 -63.59
N GLY A 2 19.25 16.56 -62.62
CA GLY A 2 18.96 17.95 -62.35
C GLY A 2 18.93 18.22 -60.85
N PHE A 3 19.33 19.45 -60.54
CA PHE A 3 19.50 20.05 -59.24
C PHE A 3 18.14 20.64 -58.84
N PHE A 4 17.34 19.95 -58.00
CA PHE A 4 16.12 20.56 -57.45
C PHE A 4 16.42 21.19 -56.09
N ARG A 5 16.87 22.43 -56.20
CA ARG A 5 17.01 23.43 -55.14
C ARG A 5 15.63 23.71 -54.55
N PHE A 6 15.35 23.17 -53.37
CA PHE A 6 14.10 23.43 -52.64
C PHE A 6 14.31 24.61 -51.67
N GLU A 7 14.34 25.82 -52.21
CA GLU A 7 14.10 27.04 -51.44
C GLU A 7 12.74 27.61 -51.84
N ARG A 8 11.75 27.36 -50.98
CA ARG A 8 10.66 28.29 -50.70
C ARG A 8 10.08 27.92 -49.35
N LYS A 9 10.54 28.64 -48.31
CA LYS A 9 9.98 28.55 -46.97
C LYS A 9 8.74 29.44 -46.94
N ASP A 10 7.67 28.96 -47.56
CA ASP A 10 6.38 29.64 -47.48
C ASP A 10 5.96 29.68 -45.99
N PRO A 11 5.50 30.82 -45.45
CA PRO A 11 5.14 30.93 -44.03
C PRO A 11 4.04 29.93 -43.63
N ASN A 12 3.26 29.48 -44.60
CA ASN A 12 2.23 28.46 -44.45
C ASN A 12 2.79 27.05 -44.24
N TRP A 13 4.05 26.77 -44.64
CA TRP A 13 4.67 25.46 -44.44
C TRP A 13 4.85 25.13 -42.96
N CYS A 14 5.21 26.13 -42.15
CA CYS A 14 5.33 25.96 -40.71
C CYS A 14 3.95 25.71 -40.05
N MET A 15 2.90 26.36 -40.57
CA MET A 15 1.53 26.14 -40.12
C MET A 15 1.00 24.77 -40.54
N ILE A 16 1.23 24.37 -41.79
CA ILE A 16 0.84 23.06 -42.33
C ILE A 16 1.57 21.94 -41.58
N TYR A 17 2.87 22.07 -41.33
CA TYR A 17 3.63 21.08 -40.57
C TYR A 17 3.14 20.93 -39.13
N LYS A 18 2.79 22.05 -38.47
CA LYS A 18 2.18 22.03 -37.12
C LYS A 18 0.80 21.36 -37.13
N VAL A 19 -0.03 21.64 -38.15
CA VAL A 19 -1.35 21.01 -38.30
C VAL A 19 -1.21 19.51 -38.56
N VAL A 20 -0.26 19.09 -39.39
CA VAL A 20 0.00 17.67 -39.68
C VAL A 20 0.52 16.95 -38.43
N ILE A 21 1.46 17.53 -37.69
CA ILE A 21 1.91 16.94 -36.42
C ILE A 21 0.75 16.84 -35.43
N PHE A 22 -0.06 17.89 -35.30
CA PHE A 22 -1.20 17.88 -34.40
C PHE A 22 -2.24 16.83 -34.81
N SER A 23 -2.52 16.66 -36.11
CA SER A 23 -3.42 15.60 -36.58
C SER A 23 -2.87 14.20 -36.31
N PHE A 24 -1.56 13.99 -36.45
CA PHE A 24 -0.94 12.71 -36.08
C PHE A 24 -0.98 12.45 -34.58
N PHE A 25 -0.82 13.50 -33.75
CA PHE A 25 -0.92 13.39 -32.30
C PHE A 25 -2.35 13.03 -31.86
N ILE A 26 -3.36 13.68 -32.44
CA ILE A 26 -4.78 13.36 -32.19
C ILE A 26 -5.11 11.94 -32.67
N PHE A 27 -4.62 11.53 -33.84
CA PHE A 27 -4.80 10.17 -34.34
C PHE A 27 -4.16 9.12 -33.41
N GLY A 28 -2.96 9.39 -32.88
CA GLY A 28 -2.30 8.53 -31.89
C GLY A 28 -3.12 8.37 -30.60
N LEU A 29 -3.73 9.44 -30.09
CA LEU A 29 -4.59 9.38 -28.91
C LEU A 29 -5.85 8.54 -29.14
N VAL A 30 -6.45 8.62 -30.35
CA VAL A 30 -7.63 7.81 -30.71
C VAL A 30 -7.29 6.31 -30.78
N VAL A 31 -6.13 5.95 -31.36
CA VAL A 31 -5.68 4.55 -31.43
C VAL A 31 -5.38 3.97 -30.05
N CYS A 32 -4.80 4.75 -29.13
CA CYS A 32 -4.58 4.29 -27.75
C CYS A 32 -5.88 4.06 -26.97
N GLY A 33 -6.96 4.79 -27.27
CA GLY A 33 -8.27 4.59 -26.63
C GLY A 33 -8.93 3.25 -26.97
N PHE A 34 -8.77 2.77 -28.20
CA PHE A 34 -9.35 1.49 -28.66
C PHE A 34 -8.73 0.26 -27.95
N SER A 35 -7.54 0.38 -27.38
CA SER A 35 -6.86 -0.73 -26.68
C SER A 35 -7.45 -1.02 -25.29
N GLN A 36 -8.16 -0.06 -24.67
CA GLN A 36 -8.84 -0.29 -23.38
C GLN A 36 -10.24 -0.90 -23.54
N SER A 37 -10.80 -0.89 -24.76
CA SER A 37 -12.17 -1.37 -25.03
C SER A 37 -12.27 -2.80 -25.55
N THR A 38 -11.16 -3.44 -25.95
CA THR A 38 -11.16 -4.87 -26.31
C THR A 38 -11.08 -5.71 -25.03
N ARG A 39 -12.19 -5.80 -24.32
CA ARG A 39 -12.33 -6.75 -23.22
C ARG A 39 -12.45 -8.13 -23.84
N ASP A 40 -11.44 -8.97 -23.69
CA ASP A 40 -11.52 -10.38 -24.08
C ASP A 40 -12.76 -11.03 -23.43
N VAL A 41 -13.75 -11.37 -24.24
CA VAL A 41 -14.99 -12.03 -23.76
C VAL A 41 -14.67 -13.43 -23.19
N ASN A 42 -13.50 -13.97 -23.56
CA ASN A 42 -12.96 -15.26 -23.13
C ASN A 42 -11.80 -15.13 -22.13
N ALA A 43 -11.52 -13.94 -21.57
CA ALA A 43 -10.55 -13.85 -20.48
C ALA A 43 -11.01 -14.77 -19.32
N PRO A 44 -10.13 -15.62 -18.77
CA PRO A 44 -10.47 -16.39 -17.59
C PRO A 44 -10.91 -15.40 -16.51
N LYS A 45 -12.13 -15.56 -15.99
CA LYS A 45 -12.67 -14.70 -14.93
C LYS A 45 -11.58 -14.57 -13.86
N PRO A 46 -11.16 -13.34 -13.47
CA PRO A 46 -10.19 -13.20 -12.40
C PRO A 46 -10.73 -13.99 -11.20
N PRO A 47 -9.88 -14.76 -10.50
CA PRO A 47 -10.34 -15.58 -9.38
C PRO A 47 -11.13 -14.65 -8.45
N SER A 48 -12.37 -15.03 -8.14
CA SER A 48 -13.23 -14.27 -7.24
C SER A 48 -12.41 -13.85 -6.03
N ALA A 49 -12.46 -12.58 -5.64
CA ALA A 49 -11.68 -12.04 -4.53
C ALA A 49 -11.76 -12.99 -3.33
N ARG A 50 -10.73 -13.82 -3.18
CA ARG A 50 -10.67 -14.81 -2.11
C ARG A 50 -10.26 -14.01 -0.89
N TYR A 51 -11.25 -13.42 -0.21
CA TYR A 51 -11.06 -12.99 1.16
C TYR A 51 -10.36 -14.13 1.88
N GLN A 52 -9.23 -13.85 2.54
CA GLN A 52 -8.56 -14.83 3.38
C GLN A 52 -9.64 -15.48 4.23
N SER A 53 -9.92 -16.76 3.98
CA SER A 53 -10.99 -17.43 4.71
C SER A 53 -10.69 -17.24 6.19
N SER A 54 -11.67 -16.76 6.95
CA SER A 54 -11.51 -16.55 8.38
C SER A 54 -10.84 -17.80 8.95
N LYS A 55 -9.65 -17.64 9.56
CA LYS A 55 -8.83 -18.76 10.05
C LYS A 55 -9.75 -19.81 10.68
N LYS A 56 -9.69 -21.06 10.19
CA LYS A 56 -10.47 -22.19 10.76
C LYS A 56 -10.37 -22.10 12.28
N ALA A 57 -11.50 -21.86 12.94
CA ALA A 57 -11.54 -21.72 14.38
C ALA A 57 -10.88 -22.96 15.00
N LYS A 58 -9.75 -22.77 15.71
CA LYS A 58 -9.13 -23.83 16.50
C LYS A 58 -10.24 -24.46 17.34
N LYS A 59 -10.33 -25.80 17.36
CA LYS A 59 -11.28 -26.58 18.16
C LYS A 59 -11.32 -25.99 19.57
N GLN A 60 -12.35 -25.17 19.84
CA GLN A 60 -12.49 -24.54 21.14
C GLN A 60 -12.90 -25.64 22.11
N PHE A 61 -12.20 -25.70 23.24
CA PHE A 61 -12.40 -26.64 24.32
C PHE A 61 -13.89 -26.78 24.64
N PHE A 62 -14.42 -27.99 24.79
CA PHE A 62 -15.85 -28.29 24.88
C PHE A 62 -16.59 -27.45 25.93
N LEU A 63 -15.93 -27.09 27.05
CA LEU A 63 -16.48 -26.20 28.08
C LEU A 63 -16.78 -24.76 27.60
N PHE A 64 -16.06 -24.23 26.60
CA PHE A 64 -16.34 -22.89 26.04
C PHE A 64 -17.55 -22.85 25.11
N ARG A 65 -18.08 -24.01 24.71
CA ARG A 65 -19.25 -24.09 23.80
C ARG A 65 -20.56 -23.81 24.53
N VAL A 66 -20.64 -24.11 25.83
CA VAL A 66 -21.86 -23.96 26.65
C VAL A 66 -22.11 -22.49 27.04
N PHE A 67 -21.06 -21.69 27.17
CA PHE A 67 -21.17 -20.25 27.49
C PHE A 67 -21.33 -19.34 26.26
N LYS A 68 -21.53 -19.90 25.06
CA LYS A 68 -21.80 -19.06 23.88
C LYS A 68 -23.20 -18.46 23.99
N LYS A 69 -23.25 -17.17 24.34
CA LYS A 69 -24.45 -16.34 24.28
C LYS A 69 -25.04 -16.44 22.87
N LYS A 70 -26.30 -16.85 22.75
CA LYS A 70 -27.06 -16.89 21.49
C LYS A 70 -26.98 -15.51 20.83
N ASP A 71 -26.63 -15.46 19.54
CA ASP A 71 -26.64 -14.23 18.75
C ASP A 71 -28.05 -13.64 18.77
N ARG A 72 -28.25 -12.55 19.50
CA ARG A 72 -29.51 -11.78 19.45
C ARG A 72 -29.53 -11.04 18.12
N GLN A 73 -30.66 -11.08 17.41
CA GLN A 73 -30.89 -10.18 16.29
C GLN A 73 -30.89 -8.75 16.86
N LEU A 74 -29.84 -8.00 16.57
CA LEU A 74 -29.68 -6.62 17.01
C LEU A 74 -30.60 -5.75 16.14
N THR A 75 -31.26 -4.79 16.77
CA THR A 75 -32.03 -3.79 16.01
C THR A 75 -31.09 -2.91 15.20
N GLY A 76 -31.53 -2.34 14.06
CA GLY A 76 -30.65 -1.54 13.18
C GLY A 76 -29.91 -0.39 13.88
N ALA A 77 -30.49 0.20 14.94
CA ALA A 77 -29.83 1.20 15.77
C ALA A 77 -28.68 0.62 16.61
N GLU A 78 -28.83 -0.60 17.13
CA GLU A 78 -27.79 -1.30 17.88
C GLU A 78 -26.64 -1.76 16.97
N GLU A 79 -26.94 -2.15 15.72
CA GLU A 79 -25.92 -2.49 14.72
C GLU A 79 -25.03 -1.29 14.38
N VAL A 80 -25.62 -0.11 14.18
CA VAL A 80 -24.88 1.14 13.94
C VAL A 80 -24.02 1.50 15.15
N ALA A 81 -24.55 1.34 16.37
CA ALA A 81 -23.79 1.58 17.59
C ALA A 81 -22.62 0.60 17.74
N GLU A 82 -22.82 -0.68 17.41
CA GLU A 82 -21.77 -1.69 17.44
C GLU A 82 -20.68 -1.42 16.39
N PHE A 83 -21.09 -1.05 15.17
CA PHE A 83 -20.18 -0.65 14.11
C PHE A 83 -19.29 0.53 14.54
N ARG A 84 -19.89 1.59 15.09
CA ARG A 84 -19.15 2.74 15.64
C ARG A 84 -18.16 2.33 16.72
N LYS A 85 -18.55 1.43 17.63
CA LYS A 85 -17.65 0.88 18.67
C LYS A 85 -16.47 0.11 18.06
N ARG A 86 -16.70 -0.70 17.02
CA ARG A 86 -15.63 -1.44 16.32
C ARG A 86 -14.63 -0.49 15.65
N ILE A 87 -15.12 0.57 14.99
CA ILE A 87 -14.28 1.60 14.40
C ILE A 87 -13.47 2.33 15.47
N ALA A 88 -14.12 2.82 16.54
CA ALA A 88 -13.45 3.51 17.65
C ALA A 88 -12.38 2.65 18.34
N ASN A 89 -12.64 1.35 18.51
CA ASN A 89 -11.66 0.42 19.06
C ASN A 89 -10.47 0.22 18.11
N THR A 90 -10.71 0.19 16.80
CA THR A 90 -9.67 0.02 15.78
C THR A 90 -8.79 1.26 15.71
N THR A 91 -9.37 2.46 15.71
CA THR A 91 -8.62 3.72 15.72
C THR A 91 -7.77 3.84 16.99
N ARG A 92 -8.34 3.52 18.16
CA ARG A 92 -7.59 3.50 19.43
C ARG A 92 -6.42 2.50 19.41
N LYS A 93 -6.61 1.32 18.80
CA LYS A 93 -5.53 0.33 18.65
C LYS A 93 -4.44 0.84 17.73
N LYS A 94 -4.78 1.41 16.57
CA LYS A 94 -3.81 2.00 15.63
C LYS A 94 -3.00 3.12 16.28
N ALA A 95 -3.67 4.08 16.95
CA ALA A 95 -2.99 5.15 17.67
C ALA A 95 -2.03 4.63 18.76
N LYS A 96 -2.40 3.54 19.47
CA LYS A 96 -1.49 2.90 20.43
C LYS A 96 -0.29 2.23 19.76
N MET A 97 -0.45 1.67 18.57
CA MET A 97 0.64 1.05 17.81
C MET A 97 1.60 2.12 17.26
N GLU A 98 1.07 3.20 16.68
CA GLU A 98 1.85 4.35 16.21
C GLU A 98 2.69 4.95 17.34
N LYS A 99 2.09 5.19 18.52
CA LYS A 99 2.83 5.67 19.71
C LYS A 99 3.95 4.72 20.16
N LYS A 100 3.79 3.41 19.95
CA LYS A 100 4.84 2.43 20.29
C LYS A 100 5.93 2.40 19.24
N ALA A 101 5.57 2.49 17.96
CA ALA A 101 6.51 2.52 16.84
C ALA A 101 7.35 3.80 16.83
N ALA A 102 6.77 4.93 17.25
CA ALA A 102 7.47 6.21 17.38
C ALA A 102 8.46 6.28 18.56
N LYS A 103 8.64 5.22 19.34
CA LYS A 103 9.65 5.21 20.40
C LYS A 103 11.05 5.21 19.78
N PRO A 104 12.00 5.96 20.35
CA PRO A 104 13.38 6.02 19.83
C PRO A 104 14.06 4.65 19.79
N GLN A 105 13.59 3.71 20.63
CA GLN A 105 13.99 2.30 20.63
C GLN A 105 13.85 1.61 19.26
N TYR A 106 12.90 2.03 18.43
CA TYR A 106 12.64 1.43 17.13
C TYR A 106 13.14 2.29 15.94
N SER A 107 13.53 3.55 16.17
CA SER A 107 14.12 4.42 15.16
C SER A 107 15.64 4.42 15.18
N ASP A 108 16.25 4.34 16.37
CA ASP A 108 17.67 4.59 16.54
C ASP A 108 18.48 3.29 16.46
N PRO A 109 19.47 3.21 15.57
CA PRO A 109 20.24 1.99 15.38
C PRO A 109 21.13 1.62 16.58
N LEU A 110 21.43 2.59 17.45
CA LEU A 110 22.14 2.34 18.71
C LEU A 110 21.29 1.54 19.73
N TYR A 111 19.98 1.47 19.54
CA TYR A 111 19.06 0.83 20.46
C TYR A 111 18.68 -0.60 20.05
N PHE A 112 19.11 -1.07 18.86
CA PHE A 112 18.72 -2.39 18.35
C PHE A 112 18.94 -3.49 19.39
N GLY A 113 17.85 -4.13 19.82
CA GLY A 113 17.87 -5.24 20.78
C GLY A 113 17.98 -4.85 22.26
N HIS A 114 18.23 -3.58 22.59
CA HIS A 114 18.33 -3.15 23.99
C HIS A 114 17.05 -2.50 24.49
N LYS A 115 16.79 -2.58 25.81
CA LYS A 115 15.74 -1.78 26.47
C LYS A 115 16.23 -0.39 26.88
N LYS A 116 17.55 -0.14 26.91
CA LYS A 116 18.18 1.16 27.19
C LYS A 116 19.43 1.28 26.31
N PRO A 117 19.80 2.48 25.83
CA PRO A 117 20.99 2.62 25.01
C PRO A 117 22.21 2.20 25.84
N PRO A 118 23.13 1.40 25.27
CA PRO A 118 24.35 1.00 25.97
C PRO A 118 25.18 2.20 26.42
N LYS A 119 25.79 2.11 27.61
CA LYS A 119 26.66 3.17 28.15
C LYS A 119 27.95 3.22 27.33
N LYS A 120 28.21 4.34 26.64
CA LYS A 120 29.50 4.61 25.97
C LYS A 120 30.62 4.68 27.00
N ARG A 121 31.72 3.95 26.77
CA ARG A 121 32.89 3.89 27.66
C ARG A 121 34.18 4.30 26.94
N PRO A 122 35.19 4.79 27.67
CA PRO A 122 36.49 5.10 27.08
C PRO A 122 37.17 3.84 26.52
N ASN A 123 38.09 4.05 25.58
CA ASN A 123 38.89 2.97 25.01
C ASN A 123 39.63 2.20 26.12
N GLY A 124 39.58 0.86 26.06
CA GLY A 124 40.12 -0.05 27.07
C GLY A 124 39.15 -0.48 28.18
N LYS A 125 37.97 0.16 28.33
CA LYS A 125 36.96 -0.21 29.37
C LYS A 125 35.62 -0.69 28.79
N LYS A 126 35.59 -0.97 27.49
CA LYS A 126 34.40 -1.46 26.79
C LYS A 126 34.02 -2.85 27.32
N LYS A 127 32.72 -3.13 27.51
CA LYS A 127 32.24 -4.46 27.92
C LYS A 127 31.37 -5.05 26.82
N PHE A 128 31.43 -6.38 26.70
CA PHE A 128 30.55 -7.13 25.81
C PHE A 128 29.11 -7.09 26.33
N CYS A 129 28.16 -6.82 25.43
CA CYS A 129 26.76 -6.75 25.77
C CYS A 129 26.01 -7.97 25.24
N LYS A 130 25.33 -8.69 26.15
CA LYS A 130 24.70 -9.98 25.86
C LYS A 130 23.46 -9.89 24.97
N GLU A 131 22.84 -8.71 24.82
CA GLU A 131 21.60 -8.57 24.05
C GLU A 131 21.84 -8.20 22.57
N CYS A 132 22.95 -7.52 22.25
CA CYS A 132 23.29 -7.12 20.87
C CYS A 132 24.54 -7.82 20.30
N GLY A 133 25.35 -8.48 21.15
CA GLY A 133 26.58 -9.14 20.71
C GLY A 133 27.73 -8.20 20.36
N LEU A 134 27.63 -6.90 20.68
CA LEU A 134 28.66 -5.89 20.42
C LEU A 134 29.37 -5.47 21.72
N THR A 135 30.58 -4.91 21.59
CA THR A 135 31.28 -4.27 22.70
C THR A 135 30.98 -2.78 22.75
N HIS A 136 30.49 -2.30 23.91
CA HIS A 136 30.14 -0.89 24.16
C HIS A 136 31.01 -0.25 25.24
#